data_AF-A0A351KTS9-F1
#
_entry.id   AF-A0A351KTS9-F1
#
_cell.length_a   1.000
_cell.length_b   1.000
_cell.length_c   1.000
_cell.angle_alpha   90.00
_cell.angle_beta   90.00
_cell.angle_gamma   90.00
#
_symmetry.space_group_name_H-M   'P 1'
#
loop_
_entity.id
_entity.type
_entity.pdbx_description
1 polymer ?
#
loop_
_entity_poly.entity_id
_entity_poly.type
_entity_poly.pdbx_seq_one_letter_code
_entity_poly.pdbx_strand_id
1 'polypeptide(L)'
;MSDKIQAIRGMHDVLPEQSPHWQRVEAELRRVMAAYGYQEIRLPIVEKTELFKRSIGEVTDIVEKEMYTFDDRNGDSLTLRPEGTAGCLRACLEHGLLHNQIQKLWYLGPMFRHERPQKGRYRQFYQFGVETYGLEGPDIDLELILLCRRLWRALGIEDQLRLEINSLGTAPERLEYRQSLVTYFRQHLDQLDEDSLRRLETNPLRILDSKNPDLKAVIAGAPVLTDALGDASRAHFERLLADLSAQGVSCVVNPRLVRGLDY
;
A
#
# COMPACT_ATOMS: atom_id res chain seq x y z
N MET A 1 15.23 39.74 -17.27
CA MET A 1 15.87 38.42 -17.40
C MET A 1 14.76 37.39 -17.31
N SER A 2 14.62 36.50 -18.31
CA SER A 2 13.68 35.39 -18.20
C SER A 2 14.12 34.51 -17.05
N ASP A 3 13.22 34.22 -16.10
CA ASP A 3 13.50 33.23 -15.06
C ASP A 3 13.88 31.90 -15.72
N LYS A 4 14.95 31.28 -15.23
CA LYS A 4 15.38 29.97 -15.71
C LYS A 4 14.32 28.95 -15.31
N ILE A 5 13.75 28.23 -16.27
CA ILE A 5 12.82 27.14 -16.02
C ILE A 5 13.59 25.99 -15.35
N GLN A 6 13.03 25.41 -14.29
CA GLN A 6 13.62 24.33 -13.50
C GLN A 6 12.60 23.20 -13.31
N ALA A 7 13.08 21.99 -12.99
CA ALA A 7 12.21 20.87 -12.64
C ALA A 7 11.35 21.20 -11.41
N ILE A 8 10.13 20.64 -11.37
CA ILE A 8 9.22 20.83 -10.25
C ILE A 8 9.82 20.20 -9.00
N ARG A 9 9.79 20.92 -7.88
CA ARG A 9 10.29 20.41 -6.60
C ARG A 9 9.63 19.05 -6.29
N GLY A 10 10.45 18.03 -6.07
CA GLY A 10 10.02 16.66 -5.78
C GLY A 10 9.71 15.81 -7.02
N MET A 11 9.97 16.31 -8.23
CA MET A 11 9.89 15.58 -9.50
C MET A 11 11.27 15.67 -10.17
N HIS A 12 12.06 14.61 -10.05
CA HIS A 12 13.47 14.62 -10.42
C HIS A 12 13.69 14.01 -11.81
N ASP A 13 14.56 14.63 -12.60
CA ASP A 13 15.10 14.01 -13.79
C ASP A 13 15.99 12.82 -13.39
N VAL A 14 15.88 11.71 -14.14
CA VAL A 14 16.84 10.61 -14.06
C VAL A 14 17.91 10.85 -15.13
N LEU A 15 19.12 11.17 -14.68
CA LEU A 15 20.21 11.57 -15.56
C LEU A 15 20.94 10.37 -16.19
N PRO A 16 21.69 10.55 -17.30
CA PRO A 16 22.40 9.46 -17.98
C PRO A 16 23.28 8.61 -17.06
N GLU A 17 23.94 9.20 -16.07
CA GLU A 17 24.77 8.51 -15.08
C GLU A 17 23.96 7.67 -14.08
N GLN A 18 22.68 7.99 -13.87
CA GLN A 18 21.77 7.25 -12.99
C GLN A 18 21.02 6.16 -13.74
N SER A 19 20.75 6.38 -15.03
CA SER A 19 19.93 5.49 -15.87
C SER A 19 20.36 4.01 -15.88
N PRO A 20 21.65 3.63 -15.82
CA PRO A 20 22.04 2.22 -15.77
C PRO A 20 21.58 1.51 -14.49
N HIS A 21 21.51 2.23 -13.36
CA HIS A 21 21.00 1.67 -12.12
C HIS A 21 19.49 1.38 -12.20
N TRP A 22 18.73 2.30 -12.81
CA TRP A 22 17.31 2.08 -13.08
C TRP A 22 17.10 0.87 -13.98
N GLN A 23 17.76 0.85 -15.14
CA GLN A 23 17.65 -0.24 -16.11
C GLN A 23 17.99 -1.60 -15.49
N ARG A 24 19.02 -1.67 -14.64
CA ARG A 24 19.37 -2.89 -13.92
C ARG A 24 18.26 -3.36 -12.98
N VAL A 25 17.71 -2.47 -12.15
CA VAL A 25 16.62 -2.81 -11.24
C VAL A 25 15.40 -3.29 -12.03
N GLU A 26 15.01 -2.55 -13.07
CA GLU A 26 13.85 -2.93 -13.88
C GLU A 26 14.05 -4.26 -14.63
N ALA A 27 15.28 -4.56 -15.08
CA ALA A 27 15.58 -5.84 -15.70
C ALA A 27 15.40 -7.01 -14.72
N GLU A 28 15.85 -6.87 -13.47
CA GLU A 28 15.65 -7.89 -12.44
C GLU A 28 14.17 -8.05 -12.06
N LEU A 29 13.42 -6.94 -11.94
CA LEU A 29 11.98 -6.97 -11.71
C LEU A 29 11.26 -7.79 -12.79
N ARG A 30 11.50 -7.47 -14.07
CA ARG A 30 10.90 -8.18 -15.23
C ARG A 30 11.29 -9.66 -15.24
N ARG A 31 12.57 -9.98 -14.98
CA ARG A 31 13.08 -11.35 -14.97
C ARG A 31 12.39 -12.21 -13.90
N VAL A 32 12.21 -11.67 -12.70
CA VAL A 32 11.55 -12.40 -11.60
C VAL A 32 10.05 -12.55 -11.86
N MET A 33 9.37 -11.54 -12.40
CA MET A 33 7.95 -11.66 -12.75
C MET A 33 7.70 -12.75 -13.79
N ALA A 34 8.52 -12.78 -14.85
CA ALA A 34 8.44 -13.80 -15.88
C ALA A 34 8.62 -15.22 -15.30
N ALA A 35 9.50 -15.39 -14.31
CA ALA A 35 9.73 -16.68 -13.66
C ALA A 35 8.54 -17.17 -12.80
N TYR A 36 7.64 -16.28 -12.39
CA TYR A 36 6.42 -16.60 -11.63
C TYR A 36 5.15 -16.60 -12.50
N GLY A 37 5.28 -16.34 -13.81
CA GLY A 37 4.15 -16.28 -14.74
C GLY A 37 3.30 -15.01 -14.65
N TYR A 38 3.80 -13.95 -14.00
CA TYR A 38 3.11 -12.66 -13.94
C TYR A 38 3.26 -11.90 -15.27
N GLN A 39 2.16 -11.32 -15.75
CA GLN A 39 2.10 -10.62 -17.03
C GLN A 39 2.04 -9.10 -16.83
N GLU A 40 2.66 -8.35 -17.74
CA GLU A 40 2.69 -6.88 -17.66
C GLU A 40 1.32 -6.29 -18.02
N ILE A 41 0.82 -5.37 -17.19
CA ILE A 41 -0.28 -4.47 -17.52
C ILE A 41 0.20 -3.02 -17.47
N ARG A 42 -0.24 -2.20 -18.44
CA ARG A 42 0.13 -0.78 -18.52
C ARG A 42 -1.12 0.07 -18.40
N LEU A 43 -1.10 0.95 -17.41
CA LEU A 43 -2.23 1.81 -17.05
C LEU A 43 -1.96 3.24 -17.51
N PRO A 44 -3.02 4.01 -17.84
CA PRO A 44 -2.92 5.46 -18.02
C PRO A 44 -2.26 6.16 -16.83
N ILE A 45 -1.70 7.36 -17.08
CA ILE A 45 -1.18 8.23 -16.01
C ILE A 45 -2.32 8.97 -15.30
N VAL A 46 -3.38 9.28 -16.03
CA VAL A 46 -4.56 9.99 -15.55
C VAL A 46 -5.76 9.08 -15.55
N GLU A 47 -6.58 9.17 -14.50
CA GLU A 47 -7.86 8.47 -14.36
C GLU A 47 -8.91 9.47 -13.87
N LYS A 48 -10.19 9.11 -13.96
CA LYS A 48 -11.26 9.89 -13.33
C LYS A 48 -11.02 9.96 -11.81
N THR A 49 -11.12 11.17 -11.23
CA THR A 49 -10.91 11.39 -9.79
C THR A 49 -11.73 10.45 -8.90
N GLU A 50 -12.95 10.13 -9.32
CA GLU A 50 -13.86 9.22 -8.62
C GLU A 50 -13.28 7.81 -8.40
N LEU A 51 -12.40 7.33 -9.29
CA LEU A 51 -11.76 6.03 -9.13
C LEU A 51 -10.99 5.96 -7.81
N PHE A 52 -10.14 6.97 -7.55
CA PHE A 52 -9.28 6.99 -6.37
C PHE A 52 -10.04 7.36 -5.10
N LYS A 53 -11.01 8.29 -5.18
CA LYS A 53 -11.85 8.64 -4.03
C LYS A 53 -12.58 7.43 -3.45
N ARG A 54 -13.19 6.62 -4.32
CA ARG A 54 -13.99 5.45 -3.91
C ARG A 54 -13.13 4.28 -3.46
N SER A 55 -12.04 4.01 -4.17
CA SER A 55 -11.20 2.84 -3.89
C SER A 55 -10.33 3.05 -2.66
N ILE A 56 -9.52 4.12 -2.64
CA ILE A 56 -8.54 4.35 -1.59
C ILE A 56 -9.19 4.69 -0.25
N GLY A 57 -10.34 5.39 -0.29
CA GLY A 57 -11.07 5.89 0.88
C GLY A 57 -10.98 7.40 0.99
N GLU A 58 -12.14 8.06 1.13
CA GLU A 58 -12.25 9.52 1.13
C GLU A 58 -11.52 10.21 2.29
N VAL A 59 -11.36 9.50 3.41
CA VAL A 59 -10.73 10.00 4.65
C VAL A 59 -9.23 9.70 4.72
N THR A 60 -8.64 9.17 3.66
CA THR A 60 -7.20 8.93 3.61
C THR A 60 -6.45 10.23 3.32
N ASP A 61 -5.24 10.37 3.90
CA ASP A 61 -4.39 11.54 3.61
C ASP A 61 -4.13 11.69 2.10
N ILE A 62 -4.04 10.56 1.38
CA ILE A 62 -3.85 10.55 -0.07
C ILE A 62 -4.99 11.31 -0.76
N VAL A 63 -6.24 10.90 -0.51
CA VAL A 63 -7.41 11.47 -1.17
C VAL A 63 -7.70 12.90 -0.69
N GLU A 64 -7.54 13.18 0.60
CA GLU A 64 -7.85 14.51 1.14
C GLU A 64 -6.84 15.59 0.72
N LYS A 65 -5.54 15.25 0.64
CA LYS A 65 -4.46 16.26 0.63
C LYS A 65 -3.37 16.02 -0.40
N GLU A 66 -3.23 14.80 -0.93
CA GLU A 66 -2.07 14.44 -1.74
C GLU A 66 -2.39 14.17 -3.22
N MET A 67 -3.66 14.12 -3.65
CA MET A 67 -3.95 13.90 -5.08
C MET A 67 -3.66 15.14 -5.93
N TYR A 68 -2.98 14.93 -7.06
CA TYR A 68 -2.87 15.93 -8.12
C TYR A 68 -4.10 15.87 -9.03
N THR A 69 -5.11 16.66 -8.69
CA THR A 69 -6.40 16.72 -9.40
C THR A 69 -6.54 18.00 -10.21
N PHE A 70 -7.07 17.90 -11.41
CA PHE A 70 -7.34 19.02 -12.31
C PHE A 70 -8.59 18.76 -13.15
N ASP A 71 -9.21 19.83 -13.64
CA ASP A 71 -10.30 19.72 -14.59
C ASP A 71 -9.74 19.62 -16.01
N ASP A 72 -10.18 18.62 -16.77
CA ASP A 72 -9.92 18.54 -18.20
C ASP A 72 -10.67 19.67 -18.93
N ARG A 73 -10.31 19.92 -20.19
CA ARG A 73 -10.96 20.92 -21.05
C ARG A 73 -12.47 20.71 -21.20
N ASN A 74 -12.96 19.50 -20.96
CA ASN A 74 -14.39 19.15 -21.00
C ASN A 74 -15.09 19.29 -19.63
N GLY A 75 -14.37 19.71 -18.58
CA GLY A 75 -14.90 19.82 -17.21
C GLY A 75 -14.87 18.52 -16.41
N ASP A 76 -14.33 17.43 -16.97
CA ASP A 76 -14.13 16.18 -16.23
C ASP A 76 -13.02 16.35 -15.18
N SER A 77 -13.29 15.94 -13.94
CA SER A 77 -12.27 15.90 -12.90
C SER A 77 -11.36 14.70 -13.09
N LEU A 78 -10.09 14.96 -13.39
CA LEU A 78 -9.04 13.96 -13.59
C LEU A 78 -7.97 14.06 -12.50
N THR A 79 -7.36 12.93 -12.19
CA THR A 79 -6.29 12.83 -11.20
C THR A 79 -5.09 12.09 -11.79
N LEU A 80 -3.88 12.61 -11.58
CA LEU A 80 -2.65 11.83 -11.81
C LEU A 80 -2.60 10.69 -10.79
N ARG A 81 -2.40 9.45 -11.25
CA ARG A 81 -2.50 8.27 -10.40
C ARG A 81 -1.57 8.34 -9.16
N PRO A 82 -2.10 8.21 -7.93
CA PRO A 82 -1.29 8.18 -6.72
C PRO A 82 -0.80 6.78 -6.33
N GLU A 83 -1.34 5.75 -6.99
CA GLU A 83 -1.05 4.32 -6.80
C GLU A 83 -1.54 3.53 -8.05
N GLY A 84 -1.26 2.23 -8.12
CA GLY A 84 -1.53 1.42 -9.33
C GLY A 84 -2.63 0.35 -9.21
N THR A 85 -3.04 -0.04 -8.00
CA THR A 85 -4.00 -1.12 -7.74
C THR A 85 -5.40 -0.73 -8.23
N ALA A 86 -5.90 0.48 -7.93
CA ALA A 86 -7.24 0.88 -8.37
C ALA A 86 -7.34 0.96 -9.90
N GLY A 87 -6.30 1.49 -10.56
CA GLY A 87 -6.20 1.51 -12.01
C GLY A 87 -6.14 0.11 -12.62
N CYS A 88 -5.40 -0.81 -11.98
CA CYS A 88 -5.31 -2.21 -12.40
C CYS A 88 -6.68 -2.90 -12.32
N LEU A 89 -7.36 -2.78 -11.18
CA LEU A 89 -8.69 -3.36 -10.99
C LEU A 89 -9.71 -2.76 -11.98
N ARG A 90 -9.68 -1.44 -12.21
CA ARG A 90 -10.52 -0.77 -13.21
C ARG A 90 -10.29 -1.34 -14.60
N ALA A 91 -9.04 -1.52 -15.02
CA ALA A 91 -8.70 -2.12 -16.31
C ALA A 91 -9.19 -3.58 -16.42
N CYS A 92 -9.01 -4.37 -15.36
CA CYS A 92 -9.50 -5.74 -15.30
C CYS A 92 -11.03 -5.82 -15.45
N LEU A 93 -11.77 -4.93 -14.79
CA LEU A 93 -13.22 -4.86 -14.88
C LEU A 93 -13.69 -4.37 -16.26
N GLU A 94 -13.09 -3.29 -16.77
CA GLU A 94 -13.40 -2.70 -18.08
C GLU A 94 -13.23 -3.70 -19.23
N HIS A 95 -12.21 -4.55 -19.15
CA HIS A 95 -11.89 -5.53 -20.19
C HIS A 95 -12.36 -6.95 -19.86
N GLY A 96 -13.15 -7.14 -18.79
CA GLY A 96 -13.71 -8.45 -18.43
C GLY A 96 -12.68 -9.51 -18.05
N LEU A 97 -11.49 -9.10 -17.60
CA LEU A 97 -10.36 -10.01 -17.30
C LEU A 97 -10.57 -10.90 -16.07
N LEU A 98 -11.58 -10.60 -15.24
CA LEU A 98 -11.83 -11.32 -13.97
C LEU A 98 -12.88 -12.43 -14.09
N HIS A 99 -13.62 -12.50 -15.19
CA HIS A 99 -14.77 -13.41 -15.29
C HIS A 99 -14.33 -14.87 -15.40
N ASN A 100 -14.43 -15.63 -14.30
CA ASN A 100 -13.97 -17.03 -14.20
C ASN A 100 -12.50 -17.21 -14.61
N GLN A 101 -11.67 -16.19 -14.38
CA GLN A 101 -10.25 -16.19 -14.72
C GLN A 101 -9.42 -15.82 -13.49
N ILE A 102 -8.23 -16.41 -13.42
CA ILE A 102 -7.17 -16.00 -12.50
C ILE A 102 -6.26 -15.03 -13.24
N GLN A 103 -5.93 -13.92 -12.61
CA GLN A 103 -5.01 -12.94 -13.17
C GLN A 103 -3.81 -12.77 -12.24
N LYS A 104 -2.60 -12.86 -12.82
CA LYS A 104 -1.32 -12.56 -12.17
C LYS A 104 -0.66 -11.44 -12.95
N LEU A 105 -0.80 -10.21 -12.48
CA LEU A 105 -0.43 -9.00 -13.21
C LEU A 105 0.67 -8.24 -12.49
N TRP A 106 1.50 -7.51 -13.23
CA TRP A 106 2.44 -6.56 -12.67
C TRP A 106 2.46 -5.27 -13.50
N TYR A 107 2.82 -4.16 -12.86
CA TYR A 107 2.99 -2.87 -13.52
C TYR A 107 4.22 -2.15 -12.97
N LEU A 108 4.79 -1.26 -13.78
CA LEU A 108 5.88 -0.37 -13.41
C LEU A 108 5.63 1.01 -14.01
N GLY A 109 5.72 2.06 -13.20
CA GLY A 109 5.68 3.42 -13.74
C GLY A 109 5.59 4.51 -12.68
N PRO A 110 5.50 5.78 -13.13
CA PRO A 110 5.42 6.92 -12.23
C PRO A 110 4.06 7.00 -11.55
N MET A 111 4.07 7.51 -10.32
CA MET A 111 2.95 7.79 -9.44
C MET A 111 3.15 9.17 -8.80
N PHE A 112 2.05 9.82 -8.41
CA PHE A 112 2.06 11.23 -8.02
C PHE A 112 1.35 11.47 -6.70
N ARG A 113 2.04 12.05 -5.72
CA ARG A 113 1.46 12.45 -4.42
C ARG A 113 1.97 13.81 -4.00
N HIS A 114 1.10 14.76 -3.67
CA HIS A 114 1.42 16.10 -3.21
C HIS A 114 1.89 16.08 -1.74
N GLU A 115 2.91 15.28 -1.51
CA GLU A 115 3.52 15.06 -0.23
C GLU A 115 4.55 16.18 0.06
N ARG A 116 4.81 16.47 1.33
CA ARG A 116 5.91 17.36 1.71
C ARG A 116 7.24 16.65 1.38
N PRO A 117 8.06 17.17 0.45
CA PRO A 117 9.26 16.47 0.03
C PRO A 117 10.24 16.29 1.20
N GLN A 118 10.58 15.04 1.50
CA GLN A 118 11.59 14.64 2.48
C GLN A 118 12.37 13.44 1.96
N LYS A 119 13.41 12.98 2.66
CA LYS A 119 14.23 11.85 2.21
C LYS A 119 13.34 10.62 1.95
N GLY A 120 13.33 10.13 0.70
CA GLY A 120 12.51 9.00 0.26
C GLY A 120 11.04 9.31 -0.03
N ARG A 121 10.61 10.57 0.06
CA ARG A 121 9.24 11.04 -0.17
C ARG A 121 9.25 12.10 -1.27
N TYR A 122 8.89 11.68 -2.48
CA TYR A 122 8.89 12.49 -3.69
C TYR A 122 7.47 12.78 -4.16
N ARG A 123 7.29 13.85 -4.94
CA ARG A 123 6.00 14.20 -5.54
C ARG A 123 5.69 13.40 -6.80
N GLN A 124 6.73 13.03 -7.53
CA GLN A 124 6.71 11.96 -8.52
C GLN A 124 7.68 10.89 -8.06
N PHE A 125 7.21 9.66 -7.96
CA PHE A 125 8.01 8.48 -7.61
C PHE A 125 7.60 7.32 -8.52
N TYR A 126 8.40 6.27 -8.56
CA TYR A 126 8.12 5.11 -9.40
C TYR A 126 7.72 3.95 -8.51
N GLN A 127 6.62 3.30 -8.87
CA GLN A 127 6.17 2.07 -8.22
C GLN A 127 6.25 0.92 -9.19
N PHE A 128 6.71 -0.20 -8.64
CA PHE A 128 6.51 -1.52 -9.18
C PHE A 128 5.46 -2.21 -8.31
N GLY A 129 4.39 -2.68 -8.92
CA GLY A 129 3.28 -3.35 -8.22
C GLY A 129 2.94 -4.68 -8.87
N VAL A 130 2.38 -5.57 -8.06
CA VAL A 130 2.01 -6.94 -8.43
C VAL A 130 0.62 -7.20 -7.88
N GLU A 131 -0.29 -7.69 -8.71
CA GLU A 131 -1.69 -7.91 -8.40
C GLU A 131 -2.09 -9.34 -8.74
N THR A 132 -2.85 -9.97 -7.86
CA THR A 132 -3.41 -11.32 -8.07
C THR A 132 -4.91 -11.27 -7.86
N TYR A 133 -5.67 -11.72 -8.85
CA TYR A 133 -7.13 -11.76 -8.77
C TYR A 133 -7.65 -13.19 -8.98
N GLY A 134 -8.74 -13.53 -8.29
CA GLY A 134 -9.38 -14.85 -8.37
C GLY A 134 -8.72 -15.92 -7.50
N LEU A 135 -7.88 -15.54 -6.53
CA LEU A 135 -7.22 -16.42 -5.58
C LEU A 135 -7.42 -15.87 -4.17
N GLU A 136 -7.97 -16.68 -3.26
CA GLU A 136 -8.35 -16.26 -1.89
C GLU A 136 -7.54 -16.97 -0.79
N GLY A 137 -6.74 -17.98 -1.15
CA GLY A 137 -6.02 -18.83 -0.21
C GLY A 137 -4.72 -18.22 0.30
N PRO A 138 -4.21 -18.67 1.46
CA PRO A 138 -2.93 -18.20 2.02
C PRO A 138 -1.72 -18.58 1.16
N ASP A 139 -1.89 -19.49 0.21
CA ASP A 139 -0.87 -19.90 -0.76
C ASP A 139 -0.50 -18.78 -1.73
N ILE A 140 -1.46 -17.94 -2.17
CA ILE A 140 -1.14 -16.78 -3.01
C ILE A 140 -0.46 -15.66 -2.21
N ASP A 141 -0.85 -15.45 -0.94
CA ASP A 141 -0.16 -14.54 -0.02
C ASP A 141 1.31 -14.96 0.18
N LEU A 142 1.53 -16.26 0.40
CA LEU A 142 2.86 -16.86 0.51
C LEU A 142 3.67 -16.62 -0.78
N GLU A 143 3.08 -16.88 -1.95
CA GLU A 143 3.75 -16.69 -3.24
C GLU A 143 4.22 -15.24 -3.41
N LEU A 144 3.36 -14.26 -3.10
CA LEU A 144 3.69 -12.83 -3.18
C LEU A 144 4.83 -12.45 -2.23
N ILE A 145 4.84 -12.98 -1.01
CA ILE A 145 5.92 -12.76 -0.04
C ILE A 145 7.24 -13.38 -0.53
N LEU A 146 7.21 -14.61 -1.04
CA LEU A 146 8.39 -15.28 -1.57
C LEU A 146 8.92 -14.61 -2.85
N LEU A 147 8.02 -14.09 -3.68
CA LEU A 147 8.34 -13.27 -4.85
C LEU A 147 9.07 -12.00 -4.42
N CYS A 148 8.55 -11.27 -3.42
CA CYS A 148 9.22 -10.09 -2.86
C CYS A 148 10.61 -10.44 -2.31
N ARG A 149 10.72 -11.52 -1.53
CA ARG A 149 12.00 -12.02 -1.01
C ARG A 149 13.00 -12.33 -2.15
N ARG A 150 12.54 -12.97 -3.23
CA ARG A 150 13.39 -13.28 -4.39
C ARG A 150 13.88 -12.02 -5.10
N LEU A 151 13.04 -10.99 -5.21
CA LEU A 151 13.46 -9.68 -5.74
C LEU A 151 14.60 -9.09 -4.90
N TRP A 152 14.47 -9.09 -3.58
CA TRP A 152 15.50 -8.55 -2.69
C TRP A 152 16.80 -9.36 -2.72
N ARG A 153 16.70 -10.69 -2.85
CA ARG A 153 17.87 -11.55 -3.08
C ARG A 153 18.57 -11.22 -4.39
N ALA A 154 17.82 -11.07 -5.48
CA ALA A 154 18.36 -10.74 -6.80
C ALA A 154 19.06 -9.36 -6.82
N LEU A 155 18.57 -8.43 -6.01
CA LEU A 155 19.15 -7.09 -5.83
C LEU A 155 20.27 -7.05 -4.77
N GLY A 156 20.53 -8.14 -4.06
CA GLY A 156 21.61 -8.25 -3.07
C GLY A 156 21.36 -7.52 -1.75
N ILE A 157 20.10 -7.30 -1.38
CA ILE A 157 19.72 -6.56 -0.17
C ILE A 157 18.85 -7.34 0.82
N GLU A 158 18.59 -8.63 0.58
CA GLU A 158 17.76 -9.49 1.43
C GLU A 158 18.16 -9.40 2.92
N ASP A 159 19.46 -9.48 3.22
CA ASP A 159 19.98 -9.50 4.59
C ASP A 159 19.79 -8.17 5.36
N GLN A 160 19.42 -7.10 4.67
CA GLN A 160 19.14 -5.78 5.27
C GLN A 160 17.65 -5.59 5.60
N LEU A 161 16.82 -6.59 5.32
CA LEU A 161 15.37 -6.48 5.39
C LEU A 161 14.80 -7.39 6.48
N ARG A 162 13.68 -6.96 7.04
CA ARG A 162 12.85 -7.73 7.98
C ARG A 162 11.42 -7.78 7.45
N LEU A 163 10.84 -8.97 7.39
CA LEU A 163 9.42 -9.13 7.09
C LEU A 163 8.59 -8.87 8.35
N GLU A 164 7.72 -7.87 8.30
CA GLU A 164 6.65 -7.66 9.27
C GLU A 164 5.31 -8.01 8.64
N ILE A 165 4.49 -8.76 9.36
CA ILE A 165 3.22 -9.29 8.86
C ILE A 165 2.10 -9.06 9.89
N ASN A 166 0.87 -8.88 9.40
CA ASN A 166 -0.33 -8.72 10.20
C ASN A 166 -1.56 -9.18 9.40
N SER A 167 -2.67 -9.43 10.07
CA SER A 167 -3.98 -9.64 9.44
C SER A 167 -4.95 -8.55 9.88
N LEU A 168 -5.67 -7.97 8.91
CA LEU A 168 -6.73 -7.01 9.18
C LEU A 168 -8.13 -7.66 9.29
N GLY A 169 -8.18 -8.99 9.21
CA GLY A 169 -9.42 -9.74 9.13
C GLY A 169 -10.35 -9.28 8.00
N THR A 170 -11.60 -9.65 8.13
CA THR A 170 -12.71 -9.28 7.26
C THR A 170 -13.27 -7.91 7.63
N ALA A 171 -14.09 -7.32 6.74
CA ALA A 171 -14.73 -6.04 7.03
C ALA A 171 -15.60 -6.04 8.32
N PRO A 172 -16.39 -7.09 8.63
CA PRO A 172 -17.13 -7.16 9.89
C PRO A 172 -16.22 -7.22 11.13
N GLU A 173 -15.18 -8.05 11.11
CA GLU A 173 -14.21 -8.17 12.23
C GLU A 173 -13.48 -6.83 12.47
N ARG A 174 -13.11 -6.15 11.37
CA ARG A 174 -12.48 -4.82 11.43
C ARG A 174 -13.43 -3.77 11.98
N LEU A 175 -14.72 -3.84 11.67
CA LEU A 175 -15.73 -2.94 12.21
C LEU A 175 -15.92 -3.14 13.72
N GLU A 176 -15.96 -4.38 14.19
CA GLU A 176 -16.02 -4.71 15.62
C GLU A 176 -14.77 -4.19 16.35
N TYR A 177 -13.59 -4.51 15.83
CA TYR A 177 -12.33 -4.05 16.38
C TYR A 177 -12.22 -2.51 16.41
N ARG A 178 -12.74 -1.83 15.38
CA ARG A 178 -12.82 -0.37 15.35
C ARG A 178 -13.59 0.17 16.55
N GLN A 179 -14.71 -0.45 16.92
CA GLN A 179 -15.50 -0.03 18.09
C GLN A 179 -14.73 -0.22 19.40
N SER A 180 -14.00 -1.33 19.53
CA SER A 180 -13.12 -1.58 20.69
C SER A 180 -12.01 -0.53 20.78
N LEU A 181 -11.36 -0.19 19.66
CA LEU A 181 -10.34 0.85 19.61
C LEU A 181 -10.89 2.23 19.98
N VAL A 182 -12.06 2.61 19.45
CA VAL A 182 -12.70 3.89 19.80
C VAL A 182 -13.01 3.94 21.29
N THR A 183 -13.56 2.85 21.85
CA THR A 183 -13.87 2.75 23.27
C THR A 183 -12.62 2.92 24.12
N TYR A 184 -11.53 2.24 23.75
CA TYR A 184 -10.24 2.35 24.42
C TYR A 184 -9.68 3.78 24.37
N PHE A 185 -9.56 4.37 23.18
CA PHE A 185 -8.98 5.72 23.03
C PHE A 185 -9.84 6.83 23.64
N ARG A 186 -11.15 6.65 23.74
CA ARG A 186 -12.03 7.58 24.50
C ARG A 186 -11.75 7.60 26.00
N GLN A 187 -11.14 6.55 26.56
CA GLN A 187 -10.69 6.54 27.95
C GLN A 187 -9.33 7.23 28.15
N HIS A 188 -8.66 7.59 27.04
CA HIS A 188 -7.32 8.16 27.02
C HIS A 188 -7.24 9.46 26.21
N LEU A 189 -8.35 10.22 26.11
CA LEU A 189 -8.43 11.43 25.28
C LEU A 189 -7.38 12.48 25.64
N ASP A 190 -7.04 12.58 26.92
CA ASP A 190 -6.03 13.50 27.47
C ASP A 190 -4.61 13.17 27.03
N GLN A 191 -4.38 11.95 26.52
CA GLN A 191 -3.08 11.47 26.04
C GLN A 191 -2.97 11.52 24.50
N LEU A 192 -4.04 11.90 23.80
CA LEU A 192 -4.07 11.97 22.33
C LEU A 192 -3.66 13.35 21.84
N ASP A 193 -2.84 13.39 20.79
CA ASP A 193 -2.57 14.62 20.04
C ASP A 193 -3.77 15.00 19.14
N GLU A 194 -3.74 16.22 18.62
CA GLU A 194 -4.81 16.78 17.78
C GLU A 194 -5.10 15.91 16.54
N ASP A 195 -4.07 15.33 15.93
CA ASP A 195 -4.24 14.47 14.77
C ASP A 195 -4.93 13.15 15.14
N SER A 196 -4.56 12.58 16.28
CA SER A 196 -5.14 11.36 16.81
C SER A 196 -6.58 11.54 17.27
N LEU A 197 -6.91 12.70 17.86
CA LEU A 197 -8.30 13.07 18.19
C LEU A 197 -9.16 13.16 16.93
N ARG A 198 -8.66 13.74 15.85
CA ARG A 198 -9.37 13.77 14.56
C ARG A 198 -9.54 12.37 13.97
N ARG A 199 -8.48 11.54 14.00
CA ARG A 199 -8.50 10.16 13.48
C ARG A 199 -9.42 9.25 14.28
N LEU A 200 -9.64 9.53 15.55
CA LEU A 200 -10.55 8.75 16.40
C LEU A 200 -11.97 8.69 15.82
N GLU A 201 -12.43 9.80 15.24
CA GLU A 201 -13.76 9.90 14.64
C GLU A 201 -13.81 9.32 13.21
N THR A 202 -12.72 9.41 12.44
CA THR A 202 -12.70 9.00 11.01
C THR A 202 -12.12 7.60 10.78
N ASN A 203 -10.87 7.35 11.20
CA ASN A 203 -10.15 6.10 11.00
C ASN A 203 -9.20 5.82 12.20
N PRO A 204 -9.72 5.23 13.29
CA PRO A 204 -8.96 5.06 14.54
C PRO A 204 -7.81 4.06 14.43
N LEU A 205 -7.81 3.18 13.42
CA LEU A 205 -6.68 2.28 13.11
C LEU A 205 -5.40 3.08 12.82
N ARG A 206 -5.53 4.27 12.21
CA ARG A 206 -4.39 5.14 11.90
C ARG A 206 -3.73 5.76 13.12
N ILE A 207 -4.35 5.67 14.31
CA ILE A 207 -3.72 6.08 15.57
C ILE A 207 -2.60 5.10 15.94
N LEU A 208 -2.74 3.81 15.62
CA LEU A 208 -1.75 2.76 15.95
C LEU A 208 -0.40 2.95 15.25
N ASP A 209 -0.38 3.69 14.13
CA ASP A 209 0.82 4.00 13.33
C ASP A 209 1.39 5.40 13.65
N SER A 210 0.87 6.10 14.67
CA SER A 210 1.37 7.42 15.05
C SER A 210 2.87 7.39 15.34
N LYS A 211 3.57 8.44 14.91
CA LYS A 211 5.01 8.64 15.18
C LYS A 211 5.23 9.54 16.39
N ASN A 212 4.16 9.98 17.05
CA ASN A 212 4.27 10.78 18.26
C ASN A 212 4.82 9.91 19.42
N PRO A 213 5.99 10.23 19.99
CA PRO A 213 6.58 9.45 21.07
C PRO A 213 5.70 9.42 22.32
N ASP A 214 4.91 10.47 22.58
CA ASP A 214 4.06 10.59 23.76
C ASP A 214 2.90 9.58 23.71
N LEU A 215 2.46 9.21 22.51
CA LEU A 215 1.40 8.22 22.29
C LEU A 215 1.89 6.78 22.40
N LYS A 216 3.20 6.54 22.52
CA LYS A 216 3.76 5.18 22.47
C LYS A 216 3.20 4.29 23.58
N ALA A 217 3.00 4.82 24.78
CA ALA A 217 2.48 4.07 25.92
C ALA A 217 1.00 3.70 25.74
N VAL A 218 0.16 4.66 25.33
CA VAL A 218 -1.27 4.40 25.07
C VAL A 218 -1.48 3.47 23.87
N ILE A 219 -0.71 3.63 22.80
CA ILE A 219 -0.78 2.71 21.64
C ILE A 219 -0.37 1.28 22.03
N ALA A 220 0.61 1.12 22.92
CA ALA A 220 1.05 -0.18 23.37
C ALA A 220 -0.02 -0.92 24.20
N GLY A 221 -0.93 -0.18 24.86
CA GLY A 221 -2.04 -0.74 25.62
C GLY A 221 -3.33 -0.94 24.83
N ALA A 222 -3.37 -0.52 23.56
CA ALA A 222 -4.55 -0.66 22.72
C ALA A 222 -4.88 -2.13 22.44
N PRO A 223 -6.19 -2.48 22.31
CA PRO A 223 -6.58 -3.83 21.90
C PRO A 223 -5.92 -4.19 20.57
N VAL A 224 -5.63 -5.48 20.36
CA VAL A 224 -5.03 -5.97 19.12
C VAL A 224 -6.06 -6.68 18.25
N LEU A 225 -6.03 -6.42 16.94
CA LEU A 225 -7.02 -6.96 16.01
C LEU A 225 -6.99 -8.49 15.93
N THR A 226 -5.82 -9.09 16.15
CA THR A 226 -5.64 -10.55 16.18
C THR A 226 -6.56 -11.25 17.18
N ASP A 227 -6.96 -10.58 18.25
CA ASP A 227 -7.85 -11.14 19.27
C ASP A 227 -9.31 -11.14 18.81
N ALA A 228 -9.68 -10.25 17.89
CA ALA A 228 -11.02 -10.13 17.31
C ALA A 228 -11.22 -10.95 16.03
N LEU A 229 -10.20 -11.69 15.57
CA LEU A 229 -10.32 -12.55 14.40
C LEU A 229 -11.17 -13.78 14.71
N GLY A 230 -12.19 -14.02 13.89
CA GLY A 230 -12.94 -15.26 13.86
C GLY A 230 -12.11 -16.42 13.31
N ASP A 231 -12.65 -17.63 13.43
CA ASP A 231 -11.92 -18.88 13.17
C ASP A 231 -11.36 -18.98 11.75
N ALA A 232 -12.09 -18.50 10.74
CA ALA A 232 -11.65 -18.54 9.35
C ALA A 232 -10.45 -17.61 9.08
N SER A 233 -10.53 -16.35 9.52
CA SER A 233 -9.44 -15.36 9.41
C SER A 233 -8.19 -15.80 10.19
N ARG A 234 -8.41 -16.38 11.37
CA ARG A 234 -7.33 -16.94 12.20
C ARG A 234 -6.67 -18.14 11.52
N ALA A 235 -7.45 -19.09 11.01
CA ALA A 235 -6.93 -20.28 10.33
C ALA A 235 -6.15 -19.92 9.05
N HIS A 236 -6.61 -18.94 8.28
CA HIS A 236 -5.89 -18.43 7.10
C HIS A 236 -4.53 -17.85 7.50
N PHE A 237 -4.52 -16.97 8.50
CA PHE A 237 -3.29 -16.31 8.97
C PHE A 237 -2.31 -17.31 9.60
N GLU A 238 -2.78 -18.24 10.42
CA GLU A 238 -1.96 -19.31 11.03
C GLU A 238 -1.37 -20.25 9.96
N ARG A 239 -2.14 -20.57 8.91
CA ARG A 239 -1.63 -21.35 7.78
C ARG A 239 -0.50 -20.60 7.07
N LEU A 240 -0.68 -19.32 6.78
CA LEU A 240 0.36 -18.50 6.15
C LEU A 240 1.64 -18.45 7.01
N LEU A 241 1.53 -18.27 8.33
CA LEU A 241 2.68 -18.29 9.24
C LEU A 241 3.39 -19.65 9.24
N ALA A 242 2.63 -20.75 9.25
CA ALA A 242 3.18 -22.09 9.17
C ALA A 242 3.93 -22.33 7.84
N ASP A 243 3.34 -21.88 6.72
CA ASP A 243 3.94 -22.05 5.40
C ASP A 243 5.21 -21.18 5.24
N LEU A 244 5.21 -19.95 5.75
CA LEU A 244 6.41 -19.10 5.80
C LEU A 244 7.54 -19.75 6.61
N SER A 245 7.20 -20.32 7.77
CA SER A 245 8.15 -21.06 8.61
C SER A 245 8.72 -22.28 7.87
N ALA A 246 7.86 -23.05 7.18
CA ALA A 246 8.28 -24.20 6.38
C ALA A 246 9.21 -23.83 5.21
N GLN A 247 9.08 -22.61 4.66
CA GLN A 247 9.97 -22.06 3.65
C GLN A 247 11.22 -21.35 4.22
N GLY A 248 11.43 -21.43 5.53
CA GLY A 248 12.56 -20.78 6.21
C GLY A 248 12.56 -19.26 6.08
N VAL A 249 11.37 -18.65 6.06
CA VAL A 249 11.20 -17.18 6.06
C VAL A 249 10.96 -16.72 7.49
N SER A 250 11.91 -15.97 8.05
CA SER A 250 11.70 -15.30 9.34
C SER A 250 10.77 -14.10 9.16
N CYS A 251 9.74 -13.99 10.00
CA CYS A 251 8.84 -12.84 10.04
C CYS A 251 8.54 -12.42 11.48
N VAL A 252 8.16 -11.16 11.66
CA VAL A 252 7.67 -10.61 12.92
C VAL A 252 6.21 -10.26 12.77
N VAL A 253 5.34 -10.84 13.61
CA VAL A 253 3.93 -10.44 13.67
C VAL A 253 3.86 -9.08 14.36
N ASN A 254 3.40 -8.06 13.63
CA ASN A 254 3.24 -6.70 14.15
C ASN A 254 1.76 -6.31 14.13
N PRO A 255 1.01 -6.44 15.25
CA PRO A 255 -0.42 -6.17 15.28
C PRO A 255 -0.77 -4.68 15.05
N ARG A 256 0.23 -3.79 15.07
CA ARG A 256 0.09 -2.35 14.79
C ARG A 256 0.38 -1.99 13.34
N LEU A 257 0.75 -2.96 12.50
CA LEU A 257 0.94 -2.75 11.07
C LEU A 257 -0.42 -2.52 10.42
N VAL A 258 -0.70 -1.25 10.12
CA VAL A 258 -1.86 -0.79 9.36
C VAL A 258 -1.40 -0.12 8.06
N ARG A 259 -2.27 -0.10 7.04
CA ARG A 259 -1.98 0.54 5.75
C ARG A 259 -2.63 1.91 5.66
N GLY A 260 -2.13 2.74 4.74
CA GLY A 260 -2.68 4.07 4.46
C GLY A 260 -3.75 4.08 3.35
N LEU A 261 -4.19 2.90 2.93
CA LEU A 261 -5.22 2.65 1.93
C LEU A 261 -6.28 1.79 2.63
N ASP A 262 -7.56 2.10 2.47
CA ASP A 262 -8.63 1.46 3.25
C ASP A 262 -9.11 0.12 2.68
N TYR A 263 -8.78 -0.17 1.40
CA TYR A 263 -9.07 -1.46 0.76
C TYR A 263 -8.19 -2.61 1.27
#